data_AF-A0A388QSY8-F1
#
_entry.id   AF-A0A388QSY8-F1
#
_cell.length_a   1.000
_cell.length_b   1.000
_cell.length_c   1.000
_cell.angle_alpha   90.00
_cell.angle_beta   90.00
_cell.angle_gamma   90.00
#
_symmetry.space_group_name_H-M   'P 1'
#
loop_
_entity.id
_entity.type
_entity.pdbx_description
1 polymer ?
#
loop_
_entity_poly.entity_id
_entity_poly.type
_entity_poly.pdbx_seq_one_letter_code
_entity_poly.pdbx_strand_id
1 'polypeptide(L)'
;MDGSSSLKWLRPGSFQGNPTGNKSAALLGFPDPPEPKSGSRILTERIKFPEFVPPAVVLPHGKVGNSPSGIACDMTKGKWGPWAHQLFVGEQTASQVQRVNLEVVNGLYQGAVFHFLQGFEAGLVPVRMDQEDGTLFVGGTNRGWGSRGSQPFTFERVRFKGKVPFEMHDISARPDGFEVTFTHPVDAASAGDVASYALDTFTYIYQSAYGSPEVDQTKPTVKSATVSADGLKVKLVIDGLVRGQIHHLVADGVRNKAGDALWHNEGWYTLNEIPAAK
;
A
#
# COMPACT_ATOMS: atom_id res chain seq x y z
N MET A 1 12.42 -3.85 14.15
CA MET A 1 11.77 -4.25 12.89
C MET A 1 10.30 -3.86 12.98
N ASP A 2 9.71 -3.42 11.87
CA ASP A 2 8.35 -2.86 11.82
C ASP A 2 7.25 -3.95 11.76
N GLY A 3 7.64 -5.19 12.02
CA GLY A 3 6.76 -6.36 12.08
C GLY A 3 6.28 -6.90 10.74
N SER A 4 6.24 -6.07 9.71
CA SER A 4 5.96 -6.47 8.33
C SER A 4 6.84 -5.69 7.34
N SER A 5 6.86 -6.15 6.09
CA SER A 5 7.52 -5.43 5.00
C SER A 5 6.81 -4.11 4.73
N SER A 6 7.55 -3.09 4.28
CA SER A 6 6.96 -1.78 4.08
C SER A 6 7.71 -0.90 3.09
N LEU A 7 6.99 0.05 2.50
CA LEU A 7 7.51 1.17 1.76
C LEU A 7 7.85 2.30 2.72
N LYS A 8 9.11 2.75 2.72
CA LYS A 8 9.60 3.80 3.61
C LYS A 8 9.98 5.06 2.85
N TRP A 9 9.60 6.21 3.41
CA TRP A 9 10.06 7.50 2.93
C TRP A 9 11.41 7.84 3.57
N LEU A 10 12.47 7.75 2.77
CA LEU A 10 13.81 8.15 3.19
C LEU A 10 13.94 9.68 3.07
N ARG A 11 13.88 10.37 4.22
CA ARG A 11 14.06 11.82 4.31
C ARG A 11 15.38 12.13 5.03
N PRO A 12 16.18 13.11 4.57
CA PRO A 12 17.35 13.57 5.32
C PRO A 12 16.99 13.91 6.78
N GLY A 13 17.80 13.42 7.73
CA GLY A 13 17.59 13.61 9.17
C GLY A 13 16.48 12.76 9.80
N SER A 14 15.87 11.83 9.06
CA SER A 14 14.85 10.93 9.62
C SER A 14 15.44 9.65 10.22
N PHE A 15 14.76 9.12 11.23
CA PHE A 15 14.97 7.79 11.77
C PHE A 15 13.95 6.82 11.18
N GLN A 16 14.40 5.62 10.83
CA GLN A 16 13.61 4.62 10.09
C GLN A 16 13.28 3.36 10.93
N GLY A 17 13.39 3.45 12.26
CA GLY A 17 12.93 2.38 13.15
C GLY A 17 13.93 1.23 13.37
N ASN A 18 15.23 1.41 13.09
CA ASN A 18 16.26 0.47 13.55
C ASN A 18 17.53 1.21 14.01
N PRO A 19 17.81 1.30 15.33
CA PRO A 19 18.99 2.00 15.84
C PRO A 19 20.30 1.28 15.48
N THR A 20 20.28 -0.04 15.31
CA THR A 20 21.48 -0.86 15.10
C THR A 20 22.01 -0.85 13.66
N GLY A 21 21.26 -0.30 12.72
CA GLY A 21 21.54 -0.41 11.29
C GLY A 21 22.67 0.48 10.76
N ASN A 22 23.12 1.48 11.51
CA ASN A 22 24.06 2.49 10.99
C ASN A 22 25.33 2.61 11.84
N LYS A 23 26.18 1.58 11.81
CA LYS A 23 27.52 1.61 12.45
C LYS A 23 28.41 2.75 11.95
N SER A 24 28.10 3.31 10.77
CA SER A 24 28.81 4.44 10.17
C SER A 24 28.28 5.81 10.62
N ALA A 25 27.17 5.88 11.37
CA ALA A 25 26.61 7.15 11.83
C ALA A 25 27.59 7.95 12.69
N ALA A 26 28.25 7.28 13.64
CA ALA A 26 29.28 7.86 14.49
C ALA A 26 30.49 8.37 13.68
N LEU A 27 30.85 7.68 12.59
CA LEU A 27 31.96 8.08 11.71
C LEU A 27 31.66 9.37 10.93
N LEU A 28 30.39 9.70 10.74
CA LEU A 28 29.93 10.89 10.02
C LEU A 28 29.52 12.04 10.96
N GLY A 29 29.71 11.88 12.27
CA GLY A 29 29.32 12.87 13.27
C GLY A 29 27.81 13.08 13.38
N PHE A 30 26.99 12.10 12.97
CA PHE A 30 25.55 12.16 13.18
C PHE A 30 25.20 11.95 14.66
N PRO A 31 24.10 12.57 15.15
CA PRO A 31 23.60 12.29 16.49
C PRO A 31 23.23 10.81 16.63
N ASP A 32 23.28 10.31 17.87
CA ASP A 32 22.82 8.96 18.16
C ASP A 32 21.35 8.81 17.75
N PRO A 33 20.97 7.68 17.12
CA PRO A 33 19.59 7.45 16.73
C PRO A 33 18.70 7.29 17.97
N PRO A 34 17.38 7.54 17.83
CA PRO A 34 16.41 7.15 18.85
C PRO A 34 16.52 5.68 19.24
N GLU A 35 16.29 5.40 20.53
CA GLU A 35 16.24 4.05 21.11
C GLU A 35 14.78 3.67 21.45
N PRO A 36 13.99 3.26 20.46
CA PRO A 36 12.59 2.92 20.67
C PRO A 36 12.43 1.59 21.41
N LYS A 37 11.34 1.48 22.18
CA LYS A 37 11.09 0.30 23.01
C LYS A 37 10.62 -0.88 22.17
N SER A 38 11.35 -2.00 22.23
CA SER A 38 10.91 -3.28 21.65
C SER A 38 9.61 -3.77 22.34
N GLY A 39 8.69 -4.34 21.56
CA GLY A 39 7.36 -4.77 22.04
C GLY A 39 6.31 -3.65 22.06
N SER A 40 6.58 -2.51 21.44
CA SER A 40 5.69 -1.34 21.38
C SER A 40 4.93 -1.27 20.04
N ARG A 41 4.39 -0.09 19.68
CA ARG A 41 3.72 0.20 18.40
C ARG A 41 4.41 1.38 17.73
N ILE A 42 4.43 1.40 16.41
CA ILE A 42 5.05 2.48 15.61
C ILE A 42 4.54 3.86 16.04
N LEU A 43 3.21 4.02 16.15
CA LEU A 43 2.63 5.31 16.57
C LEU A 43 3.10 5.74 17.97
N THR A 44 3.16 4.80 18.92
CA THR A 44 3.61 5.06 20.29
C THR A 44 5.05 5.59 20.31
N GLU A 45 5.95 4.98 19.54
CA GLU A 45 7.35 5.40 19.50
C GLU A 45 7.54 6.67 18.65
N ARG A 46 6.76 6.86 17.59
CA ARG A 46 6.74 8.10 16.80
C ARG A 46 6.35 9.32 17.63
N ILE A 47 5.35 9.19 18.51
CA ILE A 47 4.94 10.30 19.39
C ILE A 47 6.09 10.70 20.33
N LYS A 48 6.93 9.75 20.75
CA LYS A 48 8.10 10.01 21.60
C LYS A 48 9.29 10.56 20.80
N PHE A 49 9.47 10.10 19.57
CA PHE A 49 10.59 10.43 18.69
C PHE A 49 10.03 11.01 17.37
N PRO A 50 9.78 12.31 17.28
CA PRO A 50 9.20 12.94 16.07
C PRO A 50 10.03 12.75 14.79
N GLU A 51 11.34 12.54 14.92
CA GLU A 51 12.25 12.17 13.85
C GLU A 51 12.02 10.76 13.30
N PHE A 52 11.29 9.90 14.03
CA PHE A 52 10.85 8.60 13.54
C PHE A 52 9.76 8.77 12.48
N VAL A 53 10.15 8.58 11.23
CA VAL A 53 9.22 8.54 10.10
C VAL A 53 8.64 7.13 10.00
N PRO A 54 7.33 6.93 10.22
CA PRO A 54 6.70 5.63 10.09
C PRO A 54 6.71 5.20 8.61
N PRO A 55 6.53 3.91 8.32
CA PRO A 55 6.40 3.47 6.94
C PRO A 55 5.23 4.19 6.24
N ALA A 56 5.43 4.58 4.99
CA ALA A 56 4.39 5.20 4.19
C ALA A 56 3.27 4.19 3.88
N VAL A 57 3.65 2.97 3.51
CA VAL A 57 2.71 1.87 3.28
C VAL A 57 3.28 0.60 3.86
N VAL A 58 2.55 -0.05 4.76
CA VAL A 58 2.83 -1.41 5.20
C VAL A 58 2.26 -2.38 4.17
N LEU A 59 2.98 -3.47 3.90
CA LEU A 59 2.64 -4.52 2.94
C LEU A 59 2.28 -5.78 3.74
N PRO A 60 0.99 -5.99 4.12
CA PRO A 60 0.61 -7.01 5.10
C PRO A 60 1.10 -8.42 4.73
N HIS A 61 1.85 -9.00 5.67
CA HIS A 61 2.54 -10.27 5.46
C HIS A 61 1.53 -11.42 5.30
N GLY A 62 1.67 -12.23 4.27
CA GLY A 62 0.77 -13.35 3.98
C GLY A 62 -0.57 -12.97 3.35
N LYS A 63 -0.93 -11.68 3.31
CA LYS A 63 -2.12 -11.17 2.63
C LYS A 63 -1.74 -10.57 1.27
N VAL A 64 -0.90 -9.54 1.29
CA VAL A 64 -0.44 -8.84 0.09
C VAL A 64 0.79 -9.51 -0.53
N GLY A 65 1.69 -10.01 0.32
CA GLY A 65 2.92 -10.68 -0.07
C GLY A 65 3.78 -11.03 1.14
N ASN A 66 4.94 -11.65 0.91
CA ASN A 66 5.87 -12.00 1.98
C ASN A 66 7.25 -11.36 1.79
N SER A 67 7.65 -11.16 0.54
CA SER A 67 8.98 -10.72 0.14
C SER A 67 8.89 -9.67 -0.99
N PRO A 68 8.38 -8.46 -0.68
CA PRO A 68 8.40 -7.36 -1.63
C PRO A 68 9.84 -6.98 -1.98
N SER A 69 10.06 -6.62 -3.23
CA SER A 69 11.38 -6.47 -3.84
C SER A 69 11.53 -5.10 -4.53
N GLY A 70 11.82 -5.08 -5.83
CA GLY A 70 12.04 -3.88 -6.60
C GLY A 70 10.81 -2.97 -6.65
N ILE A 71 11.05 -1.67 -6.72
CA ILE A 71 10.04 -0.64 -6.90
C ILE A 71 10.25 0.09 -8.24
N ALA A 72 9.16 0.39 -8.92
CA ALA A 72 9.10 1.33 -10.04
C ALA A 72 7.99 2.36 -9.81
N CYS A 73 8.07 3.50 -10.47
CA CYS A 73 7.00 4.49 -10.53
C CYS A 73 6.52 4.67 -11.98
N ASP A 74 5.25 5.01 -12.16
CA ASP A 74 4.76 5.44 -13.46
C ASP A 74 4.88 6.96 -13.61
N MET A 75 5.82 7.40 -14.43
CA MET A 75 5.97 8.77 -14.91
C MET A 75 5.76 8.86 -16.43
N THR A 76 5.11 7.86 -17.01
CA THR A 76 4.97 7.66 -18.47
C THR A 76 3.91 8.58 -19.09
N LYS A 77 3.22 9.39 -18.27
CA LYS A 77 2.15 10.31 -18.69
C LYS A 77 0.99 9.61 -19.40
N GLY A 78 0.56 8.46 -18.85
CA GLY A 78 -0.62 7.72 -19.30
C GLY A 78 -0.34 6.57 -20.29
N LYS A 79 0.92 6.37 -20.71
CA LYS A 79 1.28 5.20 -21.55
C LYS A 79 1.11 3.88 -20.80
N TRP A 80 1.27 3.92 -19.47
CA TRP A 80 0.98 2.80 -18.57
C TRP A 80 -0.47 2.78 -18.05
N GLY A 81 -1.43 3.26 -18.84
CA GLY A 81 -2.83 3.30 -18.43
C GLY A 81 -3.10 4.40 -17.40
N PRO A 82 -4.12 4.25 -16.53
CA PRO A 82 -4.56 5.34 -15.66
C PRO A 82 -3.64 5.59 -14.45
N TRP A 83 -2.64 4.73 -14.22
CA TRP A 83 -1.88 4.62 -12.97
C TRP A 83 -0.76 5.65 -12.78
N ALA A 84 -0.86 6.80 -13.44
CA ALA A 84 0.16 7.83 -13.39
C ALA A 84 0.46 8.22 -11.93
N HIS A 85 1.74 8.36 -11.62
CA HIS A 85 2.28 8.68 -10.28
C HIS A 85 2.13 7.59 -9.21
N GLN A 86 1.54 6.44 -9.51
CA GLN A 86 1.52 5.31 -8.61
C GLN A 86 2.83 4.50 -8.67
N LEU A 87 3.04 3.70 -7.64
CA LEU A 87 4.21 2.84 -7.51
C LEU A 87 3.83 1.39 -7.77
N PHE A 88 4.80 0.63 -8.28
CA PHE A 88 4.69 -0.78 -8.61
C PHE A 88 5.76 -1.54 -7.85
N VAL A 89 5.35 -2.41 -6.95
CA VAL A 89 6.23 -3.16 -6.06
C VAL A 89 6.23 -4.61 -6.52
N GLY A 90 7.39 -5.11 -6.94
CA GLY A 90 7.57 -6.53 -7.22
C GLY A 90 7.48 -7.34 -5.94
N GLU A 91 7.05 -8.58 -6.05
CA GLU A 91 6.95 -9.49 -4.91
C GLU A 91 7.49 -10.86 -5.31
N GLN A 92 8.45 -11.34 -4.51
CA GLN A 92 9.21 -12.53 -4.81
C GLN A 92 8.45 -13.82 -4.52
N THR A 93 7.68 -13.93 -3.44
CA THR A 93 7.09 -15.21 -3.03
C THR A 93 5.81 -15.57 -3.81
N ALA A 94 4.94 -14.61 -4.05
CA ALA A 94 3.69 -14.67 -4.79
C ALA A 94 3.87 -14.50 -6.31
N SER A 95 5.03 -14.05 -6.79
CA SER A 95 5.28 -13.78 -8.22
C SER A 95 4.25 -12.79 -8.78
N GLN A 96 4.17 -11.62 -8.13
CA GLN A 96 3.19 -10.58 -8.41
C GLN A 96 3.86 -9.20 -8.44
N VAL A 97 3.19 -8.26 -9.11
CA VAL A 97 3.43 -6.83 -8.94
C VAL A 97 2.21 -6.25 -8.23
N GLN A 98 2.45 -5.53 -7.15
CA GLN A 98 1.44 -4.79 -6.39
C GLN A 98 1.45 -3.32 -6.80
N ARG A 99 0.32 -2.64 -6.60
CA ARG A 99 0.17 -1.22 -6.90
C ARG A 99 0.04 -0.44 -5.59
N VAL A 100 0.67 0.73 -5.53
CA VAL A 100 0.63 1.60 -4.35
C VAL A 100 0.29 3.02 -4.78
N ASN A 101 -0.75 3.58 -4.17
CA ASN A 101 -1.03 5.01 -4.25
C ASN A 101 -0.54 5.70 -2.97
N LEU A 102 -0.01 6.92 -3.09
CA LEU A 102 0.53 7.71 -1.99
C LEU A 102 -0.14 9.08 -1.92
N GLU A 103 -0.26 9.59 -0.70
CA GLU A 103 -0.60 10.98 -0.42
C GLU A 103 0.26 11.52 0.73
N VAL A 104 0.21 12.84 0.93
CA VAL A 104 0.87 13.50 2.07
C VAL A 104 -0.18 14.10 2.98
N VAL A 105 -0.22 13.64 4.23
CA VAL A 105 -1.13 14.12 5.28
C VAL A 105 -0.31 14.56 6.48
N ASN A 106 -0.53 15.79 6.96
CA ASN A 106 0.19 16.39 8.08
C ASN A 106 1.72 16.23 7.96
N GLY A 107 2.26 16.36 6.75
CA GLY A 107 3.70 16.27 6.46
C GLY A 107 4.28 14.86 6.40
N LEU A 108 3.45 13.81 6.43
CA LEU A 108 3.87 12.42 6.25
C LEU A 108 3.30 11.81 4.98
N TYR A 109 4.12 10.99 4.31
CA TYR A 109 3.59 10.06 3.33
C TYR A 109 2.79 8.95 3.99
N GLN A 110 1.65 8.65 3.41
CA GLN A 110 0.82 7.50 3.71
C GLN A 110 0.06 7.06 2.46
N GLY A 111 -0.61 5.90 2.47
CA GLY A 111 -1.34 5.44 1.29
C GLY A 111 -1.83 3.99 1.38
N ALA A 112 -2.30 3.46 0.25
CA ALA A 112 -2.76 2.08 0.16
C ALA A 112 -1.95 1.23 -0.82
N VAL A 113 -1.89 -0.06 -0.51
CA VAL A 113 -1.44 -1.11 -1.43
C VAL A 113 -2.63 -1.93 -1.93
N PHE A 114 -2.54 -2.36 -3.19
CA PHE A 114 -3.49 -3.22 -3.87
C PHE A 114 -2.75 -4.37 -4.55
N HIS A 115 -3.42 -5.52 -4.69
CA HIS A 115 -3.02 -6.50 -5.70
C HIS A 115 -3.15 -5.88 -7.11
N PHE A 116 -2.36 -6.37 -8.06
CA PHE A 116 -2.39 -5.84 -9.43
C PHE A 116 -2.05 -6.87 -10.52
N LEU A 117 -0.77 -7.12 -10.81
CA LEU A 117 -0.39 -8.08 -11.86
C LEU A 117 0.08 -9.39 -11.23
N GLN A 118 -0.30 -10.50 -11.84
CA GLN A 118 0.07 -11.85 -11.41
C GLN A 118 0.34 -12.76 -12.61
N GLY A 119 0.85 -13.96 -12.34
CA GLY A 119 1.15 -14.96 -13.36
C GLY A 119 2.57 -14.88 -13.92
N PHE A 120 3.46 -14.18 -13.22
CA PHE A 120 4.89 -14.15 -13.56
C PHE A 120 5.53 -15.52 -13.30
N GLU A 121 6.54 -15.84 -14.10
CA GLU A 121 7.10 -17.18 -14.20
C GLU A 121 8.01 -17.55 -13.02
N ALA A 122 8.55 -16.56 -12.31
CA ALA A 122 9.43 -16.75 -11.15
C ALA A 122 9.21 -15.67 -10.09
N GLY A 123 9.96 -15.72 -8.98
CA GLY A 123 9.88 -14.72 -7.93
C GLY A 123 10.53 -13.41 -8.35
N LEU A 124 9.77 -12.31 -8.35
CA LEU A 124 10.23 -11.02 -8.87
C LEU A 124 11.27 -10.37 -7.97
N VAL A 125 12.37 -9.88 -8.55
CA VAL A 125 13.45 -9.18 -7.83
C VAL A 125 13.64 -7.75 -8.35
N PRO A 126 14.18 -7.47 -9.55
CA PRO A 126 14.13 -6.13 -10.10
C PRO A 126 12.79 -5.86 -10.79
N VAL A 127 12.28 -4.65 -10.59
CA VAL A 127 11.15 -4.07 -11.34
C VAL A 127 11.59 -2.71 -11.86
N ARG A 128 11.37 -2.44 -13.15
CA ARG A 128 11.74 -1.18 -13.83
C ARG A 128 10.67 -0.79 -14.84
N MET A 129 10.31 0.48 -14.84
CA MET A 129 9.41 1.06 -15.85
C MET A 129 10.26 1.82 -16.87
N ASP A 130 10.11 1.47 -18.15
CA ASP A 130 10.52 2.34 -19.25
C ASP A 130 9.53 3.52 -19.31
N GLN A 131 10.04 4.70 -18.93
CA GLN A 131 9.23 5.92 -18.85
C GLN A 131 8.84 6.48 -20.22
N GLU A 132 9.60 6.13 -21.27
CA GLU A 132 9.35 6.59 -22.63
C GLU A 132 8.34 5.69 -23.32
N ASP A 133 8.45 4.37 -23.20
CA ASP A 133 7.53 3.41 -23.86
C ASP A 133 6.28 3.11 -23.02
N GLY A 134 6.35 3.22 -21.69
CA GLY A 134 5.31 2.69 -20.81
C GLY A 134 5.31 1.16 -20.79
N THR A 135 6.50 0.57 -20.64
CA THR A 135 6.69 -0.88 -20.53
C THR A 135 7.31 -1.20 -19.17
N LEU A 136 6.67 -2.09 -18.41
CA LEU A 136 7.21 -2.60 -17.17
C LEU A 136 8.07 -3.83 -17.45
N PHE A 137 9.35 -3.77 -17.09
CA PHE A 137 10.27 -4.91 -17.11
C PHE A 137 10.41 -5.49 -15.71
N VAL A 138 10.36 -6.81 -15.62
CA VAL A 138 10.60 -7.55 -14.39
C VAL A 138 11.63 -8.64 -14.64
N GLY A 139 12.51 -8.83 -13.67
CA GLY A 139 13.38 -10.00 -13.60
C GLY A 139 12.97 -10.86 -12.42
N GLY A 140 13.18 -12.17 -12.51
CA GLY A 140 12.84 -13.06 -11.41
C GLY A 140 13.78 -14.25 -11.28
N THR A 141 13.78 -14.84 -10.08
CA THR A 141 14.52 -16.05 -9.76
C THR A 141 13.85 -16.84 -8.65
N ASN A 142 13.98 -18.17 -8.73
CA ASN A 142 13.63 -19.12 -7.67
C ASN A 142 14.86 -19.71 -6.97
N ARG A 143 16.05 -19.16 -7.24
CA ARG A 143 17.27 -19.60 -6.56
C ARG A 143 17.26 -19.07 -5.13
N GLY A 144 17.26 -19.97 -4.16
CA GLY A 144 17.33 -19.66 -2.72
C GLY A 144 15.96 -19.76 -2.05
N TRP A 145 15.03 -18.89 -2.41
CA TRP A 145 13.66 -18.90 -1.88
C TRP A 145 12.68 -19.29 -2.99
N GLY A 146 11.77 -20.22 -2.70
CA GLY A 146 10.71 -20.58 -3.64
C GLY A 146 9.75 -19.43 -3.90
N SER A 147 9.06 -19.48 -5.03
CA SER A 147 7.94 -18.58 -5.35
C SER A 147 6.78 -19.35 -5.97
N ARG A 148 5.67 -18.66 -6.22
CA ARG A 148 4.50 -19.20 -6.92
C ARG A 148 4.81 -19.51 -8.39
N GLY A 149 5.58 -18.66 -9.06
CA GLY A 149 6.13 -18.96 -10.38
C GLY A 149 7.12 -20.13 -10.26
N SER A 150 7.12 -21.06 -11.22
CA SER A 150 7.91 -22.30 -11.12
C SER A 150 9.25 -22.27 -11.87
N GLN A 151 9.48 -21.26 -12.73
CA GLN A 151 10.70 -21.17 -13.52
C GLN A 151 11.91 -20.78 -12.65
N PRO A 152 13.10 -21.33 -12.93
CA PRO A 152 14.31 -21.04 -12.15
C PRO A 152 14.73 -19.56 -12.23
N PHE A 153 14.46 -18.92 -13.36
CA PHE A 153 14.70 -17.51 -13.63
C PHE A 153 13.74 -17.04 -14.73
N THR A 154 13.49 -15.73 -14.78
CA THR A 154 12.72 -15.13 -15.87
C THR A 154 13.15 -13.68 -16.14
N PHE A 155 12.85 -13.21 -17.35
CA PHE A 155 12.92 -11.81 -17.73
C PHE A 155 11.69 -11.51 -18.60
N GLU A 156 10.74 -10.79 -18.01
CA GLU A 156 9.42 -10.56 -18.61
C GLU A 156 9.20 -9.06 -18.79
N ARG A 157 8.37 -8.72 -19.77
CA ARG A 157 7.87 -7.37 -19.97
C ARG A 157 6.35 -7.36 -20.02
N VAL A 158 5.75 -6.32 -19.47
CA VAL A 158 4.32 -6.10 -19.49
C VAL A 158 4.06 -4.77 -20.19
N ARG A 159 3.04 -4.75 -21.06
CA ARG A 159 2.56 -3.57 -21.78
C ARG A 159 1.08 -3.38 -21.54
N PHE A 160 0.68 -2.13 -21.29
CA PHE A 160 -0.72 -1.80 -21.20
C PHE A 160 -1.41 -2.03 -22.55
N LYS A 161 -2.52 -2.79 -22.56
CA LYS A 161 -3.24 -3.15 -23.78
C LYS A 161 -4.22 -2.07 -24.27
N GLY A 162 -4.26 -0.91 -23.62
CA GLY A 162 -5.21 0.17 -23.95
C GLY A 162 -6.61 0.01 -23.33
N LYS A 163 -6.91 -1.12 -22.68
CA LYS A 163 -8.19 -1.35 -21.98
C LYS A 163 -8.02 -1.14 -20.48
N VAL A 164 -8.66 -0.09 -19.95
CA VAL A 164 -8.67 0.20 -18.52
C VAL A 164 -9.58 -0.80 -17.79
N PRO A 165 -9.10 -1.57 -16.80
CA PRO A 165 -9.95 -2.44 -16.00
C PRO A 165 -10.80 -1.63 -15.02
N PHE A 166 -11.93 -2.19 -14.54
CA PHE A 166 -12.68 -1.58 -13.44
C PHE A 166 -12.03 -1.92 -12.10
N GLU A 167 -11.51 -0.91 -11.42
CA GLU A 167 -10.74 -1.03 -10.18
C GLU A 167 -10.88 0.19 -9.28
N MET A 168 -10.53 0.02 -7.99
CA MET A 168 -10.19 1.14 -7.11
C MET A 168 -8.88 1.76 -7.60
N HIS A 169 -8.93 2.98 -8.12
CA HIS A 169 -7.76 3.74 -8.52
C HIS A 169 -6.95 4.20 -7.30
N ASP A 170 -7.57 4.89 -6.35
CA ASP A 170 -6.94 5.39 -5.13
C ASP A 170 -7.83 5.13 -3.92
N ILE A 171 -7.21 4.96 -2.76
CA ILE A 171 -7.84 5.20 -1.46
C ILE A 171 -7.12 6.40 -0.84
N SER A 172 -7.87 7.41 -0.40
CA SER A 172 -7.32 8.58 0.27
C SER A 172 -8.03 8.88 1.60
N ALA A 173 -7.28 9.28 2.62
CA ALA A 173 -7.82 9.62 3.92
C ALA A 173 -8.66 10.90 3.86
N ARG A 174 -9.74 10.93 4.64
CA ARG A 174 -10.59 12.09 4.90
C ARG A 174 -10.73 12.24 6.42
N PRO A 175 -11.13 13.43 6.92
CA PRO A 175 -11.27 13.65 8.37
C PRO A 175 -12.22 12.66 9.05
N ASP A 176 -13.22 12.17 8.31
CA ASP A 176 -14.31 11.32 8.76
C ASP A 176 -14.34 9.94 8.08
N GLY A 177 -13.29 9.55 7.35
CA GLY A 177 -13.24 8.26 6.66
C GLY A 177 -12.27 8.20 5.49
N PHE A 178 -12.71 7.65 4.37
CA PHE A 178 -11.92 7.52 3.14
C PHE A 178 -12.68 8.03 1.92
N GLU A 179 -11.95 8.47 0.90
CA GLU A 179 -12.46 8.62 -0.46
C GLU A 179 -11.81 7.55 -1.33
N VAL A 180 -12.65 6.76 -1.99
CA VAL A 180 -12.20 5.75 -2.96
C VAL A 180 -12.45 6.32 -4.35
N THR A 181 -11.39 6.43 -5.15
CA THR A 181 -11.50 6.81 -6.57
C THR A 181 -11.52 5.54 -7.41
N PHE A 182 -12.33 5.48 -8.46
CA PHE A 182 -12.47 4.33 -9.35
C PHE A 182 -12.03 4.67 -10.76
N THR A 183 -11.59 3.65 -11.51
CA THR A 183 -11.17 3.82 -12.91
C THR A 183 -12.33 3.93 -13.90
N HIS A 184 -13.55 3.58 -13.49
CA HIS A 184 -14.78 3.74 -14.27
C HIS A 184 -15.90 4.28 -13.37
N PRO A 185 -16.92 4.96 -13.95
CA PRO A 185 -18.09 5.35 -13.20
C PRO A 185 -18.80 4.14 -12.59
N VAL A 186 -19.00 4.20 -11.27
CA VAL A 186 -19.70 3.18 -10.51
C VAL A 186 -21.21 3.22 -10.79
N ASP A 187 -21.88 2.10 -10.58
CA ASP A 187 -23.32 2.07 -10.40
C ASP A 187 -23.67 2.68 -9.03
N ALA A 188 -24.55 3.68 -9.03
CA ALA A 188 -24.80 4.48 -7.84
C ALA A 188 -25.53 3.70 -6.73
N ALA A 189 -26.34 2.71 -7.09
CA ALA A 189 -27.08 1.91 -6.12
C ALA A 189 -26.14 0.97 -5.37
N SER A 190 -25.31 0.20 -6.09
CA SER A 190 -24.33 -0.71 -5.48
C SER A 190 -23.25 0.03 -4.69
N ALA A 191 -22.66 1.10 -5.26
CA ALA A 191 -21.60 1.85 -4.60
C ALA A 191 -22.11 2.79 -3.49
N GLY A 192 -23.40 3.12 -3.47
CA GLY A 192 -24.05 3.86 -2.39
C GLY A 192 -24.50 2.98 -1.22
N ASP A 193 -24.53 1.66 -1.39
CA ASP A 193 -24.88 0.72 -0.34
C ASP A 193 -23.69 0.47 0.58
N VAL A 194 -23.86 0.79 1.88
CA VAL A 194 -22.84 0.52 2.90
C VAL A 194 -22.51 -0.96 3.03
N ALA A 195 -23.46 -1.85 2.70
CA ALA A 195 -23.24 -3.30 2.73
C ALA A 195 -22.30 -3.78 1.62
N SER A 196 -22.00 -2.95 0.61
CA SER A 196 -20.97 -3.24 -0.40
C SER A 196 -19.55 -3.17 0.12
N TYR A 197 -19.36 -2.69 1.37
CA TYR A 197 -18.07 -2.45 1.98
C TYR A 197 -17.90 -3.21 3.30
N ALA A 198 -16.72 -3.79 3.49
CA ALA A 198 -16.27 -4.29 4.78
C ALA A 198 -14.93 -3.65 5.15
N LEU A 199 -14.73 -3.43 6.44
CA LEU A 199 -13.54 -2.77 6.97
C LEU A 199 -13.08 -3.46 8.25
N ASP A 200 -11.81 -3.80 8.30
CA ASP A 200 -11.10 -4.21 9.51
C ASP A 200 -9.80 -3.43 9.66
N THR A 201 -9.27 -3.38 10.88
CA THR A 201 -7.98 -2.74 11.13
C THR A 201 -7.10 -3.63 11.97
N PHE A 202 -5.79 -3.42 11.83
CA PHE A 202 -4.78 -4.07 12.65
C PHE A 202 -3.47 -3.26 12.59
N THR A 203 -2.56 -3.59 13.50
CA THR A 203 -1.16 -3.14 13.42
C THR A 203 -0.22 -4.30 13.74
N TYR A 204 1.07 -4.04 13.73
CA TYR A 204 2.09 -5.01 14.10
C TYR A 204 2.85 -4.55 15.35
N ILE A 205 3.34 -5.51 16.13
CA ILE A 205 4.26 -5.21 17.23
C ILE A 205 5.56 -4.67 16.64
N TYR A 206 5.96 -3.48 17.07
CA TYR A 206 7.27 -2.91 16.78
C TYR A 206 8.30 -3.52 17.73
N GLN A 207 9.18 -4.37 17.21
CA GLN A 207 10.07 -5.21 18.03
C GLN A 207 11.39 -5.57 17.35
N SER A 208 12.36 -5.99 18.15
CA SER A 208 13.66 -6.48 17.68
C SER A 208 13.62 -7.90 17.10
N ALA A 209 12.66 -8.72 17.55
CA ALA A 209 12.49 -10.09 17.05
C ALA A 209 12.13 -10.12 15.55
N TYR A 210 12.52 -11.20 14.87
CA TYR A 210 12.18 -11.42 13.47
C TYR A 210 10.70 -11.78 13.31
N GLY A 211 10.01 -11.04 12.45
CA GLY A 211 8.56 -11.17 12.24
C GLY A 211 7.73 -10.55 13.37
N SER A 212 6.43 -10.43 13.14
CA SER A 212 5.46 -9.94 14.12
C SER A 212 4.04 -10.40 13.76
N PRO A 213 3.21 -10.77 14.75
CA PRO A 213 1.81 -11.05 14.51
C PRO A 213 1.03 -9.75 14.25
N GLU A 214 -0.12 -9.88 13.60
CA GLU A 214 -1.15 -8.84 13.60
C GLU A 214 -1.73 -8.72 15.02
N VAL A 215 -1.83 -7.48 15.52
CA VAL A 215 -2.33 -7.16 16.86
C VAL A 215 -3.27 -5.95 16.81
N ASP A 216 -3.96 -5.73 17.93
CA ASP A 216 -4.84 -4.58 18.17
C ASP A 216 -5.96 -4.45 17.12
N GLN A 217 -6.52 -5.60 16.70
CA GLN A 217 -7.56 -5.66 15.69
C GLN A 217 -8.82 -4.90 16.12
N THR A 218 -9.39 -4.12 15.20
CA THR A 218 -10.70 -3.50 15.39
C THR A 218 -11.58 -3.68 14.15
N LYS A 219 -12.87 -3.39 14.28
CA LYS A 219 -13.85 -3.51 13.19
C LYS A 219 -14.64 -2.20 13.03
N PRO A 220 -14.07 -1.21 12.32
CA PRO A 220 -14.77 0.05 12.06
C PRO A 220 -16.03 -0.19 11.22
N THR A 221 -16.98 0.75 11.29
CA THR A 221 -18.26 0.64 10.58
C THR A 221 -18.38 1.74 9.54
N VAL A 222 -18.70 1.36 8.29
CA VAL A 222 -19.08 2.31 7.25
C VAL A 222 -20.49 2.83 7.55
N LYS A 223 -20.61 4.12 7.85
CA LYS A 223 -21.88 4.78 8.21
C LYS A 223 -22.64 5.29 7.00
N SER A 224 -21.92 5.72 5.96
CA SER A 224 -22.51 6.14 4.70
C SER A 224 -21.51 6.01 3.57
N ALA A 225 -22.02 5.71 2.37
CA ALA A 225 -21.28 5.75 1.12
C ALA A 225 -21.96 6.74 0.18
N THR A 226 -21.25 7.79 -0.24
CA THR A 226 -21.79 8.83 -1.12
C THR A 226 -21.01 8.87 -2.42
N VAL A 227 -21.71 8.56 -3.51
CA VAL A 227 -21.16 8.55 -4.87
C VAL A 227 -21.07 9.99 -5.40
N SER A 228 -19.95 10.36 -6.02
CA SER A 228 -19.77 11.65 -6.69
C SER A 228 -20.67 11.78 -7.93
N ALA A 229 -20.91 13.01 -8.37
CA ALA A 229 -21.76 13.28 -9.53
C ALA A 229 -21.28 12.62 -10.84
N ASP A 230 -19.96 12.49 -11.02
CA ASP A 230 -19.34 11.79 -12.16
C ASP A 230 -19.30 10.27 -11.99
N GLY A 231 -19.64 9.75 -10.81
CA GLY A 231 -19.57 8.34 -10.46
C GLY A 231 -18.15 7.80 -10.29
N LEU A 232 -17.11 8.64 -10.33
CA LEU A 232 -15.73 8.18 -10.24
C LEU A 232 -15.21 8.10 -8.82
N LYS A 233 -15.97 8.57 -7.83
CA LYS A 233 -15.56 8.59 -6.43
C LYS A 233 -16.69 8.17 -5.51
N VAL A 234 -16.30 7.54 -4.41
CA VAL A 234 -17.18 7.27 -3.28
C VAL A 234 -16.54 7.81 -2.02
N LYS A 235 -17.24 8.71 -1.33
CA LYS A 235 -16.88 9.12 0.03
C LYS A 235 -17.49 8.13 1.01
N LEU A 236 -16.64 7.45 1.78
CA LEU A 236 -17.01 6.56 2.87
C LEU A 236 -16.83 7.29 4.20
N VAL A 237 -17.92 7.47 4.95
CA VAL A 237 -17.84 7.95 6.34
C VAL A 237 -17.69 6.73 7.24
N ILE A 238 -16.66 6.74 8.09
CA ILE A 238 -16.26 5.60 8.90
C ILE A 238 -16.25 6.00 10.37
N ASP A 239 -16.96 5.21 11.17
CA ASP A 239 -16.88 5.25 12.62
C ASP A 239 -15.83 4.25 13.10
N GLY A 240 -14.89 4.71 13.91
CA GLY A 240 -13.77 3.91 14.41
C GLY A 240 -12.51 3.93 13.54
N LEU A 241 -12.18 5.02 12.85
CA LEU A 241 -10.84 5.19 12.26
C LEU A 241 -9.75 5.11 13.34
N VAL A 242 -8.70 4.32 13.10
CA VAL A 242 -7.63 4.11 14.10
C VAL A 242 -6.29 4.59 13.58
N ARG A 243 -5.85 5.78 14.03
CA ARG A 243 -4.52 6.30 13.70
C ARG A 243 -3.42 5.29 14.09
N GLY A 244 -2.45 5.09 13.21
CA GLY A 244 -1.33 4.16 13.36
C GLY A 244 -1.63 2.71 12.96
N GLN A 245 -2.81 2.44 12.39
CA GLN A 245 -3.19 1.10 11.94
C GLN A 245 -3.36 1.01 10.42
N ILE A 246 -3.20 -0.22 9.91
CA ILE A 246 -3.62 -0.59 8.56
C ILE A 246 -5.14 -0.75 8.58
N HIS A 247 -5.82 -0.16 7.61
CA HIS A 247 -7.25 -0.32 7.35
C HIS A 247 -7.41 -1.16 6.09
N HIS A 248 -7.97 -2.34 6.25
CA HIS A 248 -8.26 -3.26 5.16
C HIS A 248 -9.69 -3.03 4.66
N LEU A 249 -9.81 -2.40 3.49
CA LEU A 249 -11.08 -2.13 2.85
C LEU A 249 -11.37 -3.19 1.80
N VAL A 250 -12.52 -3.86 1.93
CA VAL A 250 -13.09 -4.76 0.93
C VAL A 250 -14.31 -4.09 0.32
N ALA A 251 -14.38 -3.99 -1.00
CA ALA A 251 -15.45 -3.33 -1.76
C ALA A 251 -16.19 -4.31 -2.69
N ASP A 252 -16.50 -5.51 -2.19
CA ASP A 252 -16.99 -6.65 -2.98
C ASP A 252 -18.36 -6.43 -3.64
N GLY A 253 -19.21 -5.59 -3.04
CA GLY A 253 -20.54 -5.28 -3.58
C GLY A 253 -20.54 -4.23 -4.70
N VAL A 254 -19.43 -3.51 -4.89
CA VAL A 254 -19.37 -2.39 -5.85
C VAL A 254 -19.40 -2.90 -7.30
N ARG A 255 -20.23 -2.26 -8.13
CA ARG A 255 -20.31 -2.51 -9.58
C ARG A 255 -20.06 -1.24 -10.38
N ASN A 256 -19.63 -1.37 -11.63
CA ASN A 256 -19.65 -0.26 -12.59
C ASN A 256 -21.05 -0.13 -13.25
N LYS A 257 -21.25 0.91 -14.06
CA LYS A 257 -22.51 1.08 -14.83
C LYS A 257 -22.83 -0.05 -15.81
N ALA A 258 -21.85 -0.88 -16.19
CA ALA A 258 -22.05 -2.04 -17.04
C ALA A 258 -22.39 -3.32 -16.24
N GLY A 259 -22.37 -3.26 -14.90
CA GLY A 259 -22.61 -4.38 -14.02
C GLY A 259 -21.36 -5.23 -13.72
N ASP A 260 -20.17 -4.81 -14.16
CA ASP A 260 -18.92 -5.52 -13.87
C ASP A 260 -18.51 -5.34 -12.39
N ALA A 261 -17.95 -6.40 -11.81
CA ALA A 261 -17.26 -6.33 -10.52
C ALA A 261 -15.85 -5.75 -10.64
N LEU A 262 -15.29 -5.29 -9.53
CA LEU A 262 -13.89 -4.85 -9.46
C LEU A 262 -12.95 -6.00 -9.83
N TRP A 263 -11.89 -5.71 -10.59
CA TRP A 263 -10.85 -6.69 -10.88
C TRP A 263 -10.11 -7.11 -9.60
N HIS A 264 -9.81 -6.14 -8.74
CA HIS A 264 -9.36 -6.35 -7.36
C HIS A 264 -10.26 -5.53 -6.42
N ASN A 265 -10.90 -6.22 -5.48
CA ASN A 265 -11.90 -5.65 -4.57
C ASN A 265 -11.32 -5.26 -3.19
N GLU A 266 -10.02 -5.46 -2.96
CA GLU A 266 -9.37 -5.22 -1.67
C GLU A 266 -8.25 -4.16 -1.76
N GLY A 267 -8.10 -3.36 -0.70
CA GLY A 267 -6.99 -2.43 -0.53
C GLY A 267 -6.62 -2.25 0.95
N TRP A 268 -5.32 -2.11 1.23
CA TRP A 268 -4.80 -1.94 2.59
C TRP A 268 -4.20 -0.55 2.76
N TYR A 269 -4.89 0.34 3.45
CA TYR A 269 -4.47 1.70 3.69
C TYR A 269 -3.71 1.83 5.02
N THR A 270 -2.48 2.35 4.99
CA THR A 270 -1.70 2.65 6.19
C THR A 270 -2.06 4.05 6.70
N LEU A 271 -2.80 4.17 7.80
CA LEU A 271 -3.29 5.46 8.32
C LEU A 271 -2.36 6.04 9.39
N ASN A 272 -1.30 6.73 8.99
CA ASN A 272 -0.36 7.35 9.94
C ASN A 272 -0.94 8.63 10.60
N GLU A 273 -1.66 9.42 9.81
CA GLU A 273 -2.23 10.71 10.18
C GLU A 273 -3.67 10.83 9.63
N ILE A 274 -4.54 11.47 10.41
CA ILE A 274 -5.91 11.80 9.99
C ILE A 274 -5.91 13.26 9.53
N PRO A 275 -6.39 13.58 8.31
CA PRO A 275 -6.48 14.95 7.85
C PRO A 275 -7.37 15.80 8.76
N ALA A 276 -7.00 17.07 8.98
CA ALA A 276 -7.87 18.01 9.70
C ALA A 276 -9.18 18.25 8.95
N ALA A 277 -10.28 18.43 9.68
CA ALA A 277 -11.52 18.96 9.12
C ALA A 277 -11.22 20.32 8.48
N LYS A 278 -11.64 20.49 7.22
CA LYS A 278 -11.60 21.79 6.54
C LYS A 278 -12.74 22.67 7.02
#